data_AF-A0A6P6JP33-F1
#
_entry.id   AF-A0A6P6JP33-F1
#
_cell.length_a   1.000
_cell.length_b   1.000
_cell.length_c   1.000
_cell.angle_alpha   90.00
_cell.angle_beta   90.00
_cell.angle_gamma   90.00
#
_symmetry.space_group_name_H-M   'P 1'
#
loop_
_entity.id
_entity.type
_entity.pdbx_description
1 polymer ?
#
loop_
_entity_poly.entity_id
_entity_poly.type
_entity_poly.pdbx_seq_one_letter_code
_entity_poly.pdbx_strand_id
1 'polypeptide(L)'
;MSSFEAQFVDGHFAELVQRVTSVMAIADELKNKKMIHNEKYSEIRAEQTDQGKMRKLFEALNAGGDRVKNDFYYALRNHEPYLFKELGGGEAMDYIDGHQNNQLQLN
;
A
#
# COMPACT_ATOMS: atom_id res chain seq x y z
N MET A 1 14.23 10.78 -6.68
CA MET A 1 13.29 11.17 -5.61
C MET A 1 12.32 10.02 -5.44
N SER A 2 12.03 9.62 -4.20
CA SER A 2 11.09 8.52 -3.95
C SER A 2 9.65 9.01 -4.21
N SER A 3 8.80 8.13 -4.76
CA SER A 3 7.39 8.45 -5.03
C SER A 3 6.62 8.78 -3.74
N PHE A 4 5.50 9.49 -3.87
CA PHE A 4 4.60 9.73 -2.73
C PHE A 4 4.13 8.41 -2.12
N GLU A 5 3.78 7.43 -2.95
CA GLU A 5 3.32 6.12 -2.49
C GLU A 5 4.40 5.36 -1.71
N ALA A 6 5.65 5.40 -2.15
CA ALA A 6 6.74 4.78 -1.42
C ALA A 6 7.02 5.48 -0.08
N GLN A 7 6.96 6.82 -0.05
CA GLN A 7 7.10 7.60 1.19
C GLN A 7 5.95 7.32 2.17
N PHE A 8 4.72 7.19 1.68
CA PHE A 8 3.56 6.79 2.50
C PHE A 8 3.80 5.43 3.15
N VAL A 9 4.23 4.44 2.36
CA VAL A 9 4.47 3.07 2.86
C VAL A 9 5.57 3.04 3.91
N ASP A 10 6.66 3.79 3.71
CA ASP A 10 7.75 3.89 4.68
C ASP A 10 7.35 4.67 5.93
N GLY A 11 6.61 5.76 5.76
CA GLY A 11 6.16 6.64 6.85
C GLY A 11 5.19 5.98 7.81
N HIS A 12 4.35 5.06 7.32
CA HIS A 12 3.33 4.37 8.12
C HIS A 12 3.71 2.93 8.51
N PHE A 13 4.99 2.58 8.49
CA PHE A 13 5.46 1.22 8.78
C PHE A 13 4.86 0.63 10.07
N ALA A 14 4.88 1.39 11.17
CA ALA A 14 4.41 0.91 12.46
C ALA A 14 2.89 0.63 12.46
N GLU A 15 2.12 1.54 11.89
CA GLU A 15 0.67 1.44 11.79
C GLU A 15 0.27 0.28 10.86
N LEU A 16 0.95 0.12 9.73
CA LEU A 16 0.72 -0.96 8.79
C LEU A 16 1.04 -2.32 9.40
N VAL A 17 2.18 -2.46 10.09
CA VAL A 17 2.54 -3.69 10.79
C VAL A 17 1.52 -4.05 11.86
N GLN A 18 1.00 -3.07 12.61
CA GLN A 18 0.10 -3.35 13.72
C GLN A 18 -1.35 -3.61 13.31
N ARG A 19 -1.82 -2.97 12.23
CA ARG A 19 -3.25 -2.84 11.96
C ARG A 19 -3.74 -3.55 10.71
N VAL A 20 -2.85 -3.88 9.76
CA VAL A 20 -3.25 -4.65 8.58
C VAL A 20 -3.55 -6.09 9.00
N THR A 21 -4.76 -6.56 8.67
CA THR A 21 -5.19 -7.94 8.94
C THR A 21 -5.26 -8.77 7.67
N SER A 22 -5.47 -8.13 6.52
CA SER A 22 -5.57 -8.76 5.20
C SER A 22 -4.20 -9.01 4.54
N VAL A 23 -3.15 -9.28 5.33
CA VAL A 23 -1.76 -9.35 4.83
C VAL A 23 -1.60 -10.39 3.71
N MET A 24 -2.24 -11.55 3.83
CA MET A 24 -2.15 -12.59 2.79
C MET A 24 -2.87 -12.21 1.50
N ALA A 25 -3.99 -11.49 1.57
CA ALA A 25 -4.67 -11.02 0.36
C ALA A 25 -3.80 -10.00 -0.41
N ILE A 26 -3.14 -9.10 0.32
CA ILE A 26 -2.17 -8.17 -0.26
C ILE A 26 -0.97 -8.92 -0.87
N ALA A 27 -0.43 -9.92 -0.16
CA ALA A 27 0.66 -10.75 -0.67
C ALA A 27 0.25 -11.53 -1.93
N ASP A 28 -0.99 -12.03 -2.01
CA ASP A 28 -1.55 -12.68 -3.20
C ASP A 28 -1.61 -11.72 -4.40
N GLU A 29 -2.09 -10.48 -4.20
CA GLU A 29 -2.12 -9.46 -5.25
C GLU A 29 -0.70 -9.17 -5.77
N LEU A 30 0.25 -8.94 -4.87
CA LEU A 30 1.65 -8.67 -5.22
C LEU A 30 2.31 -9.86 -5.93
N LYS A 31 2.01 -11.09 -5.50
CA LYS A 31 2.49 -12.31 -6.15
C LYS A 31 1.92 -12.45 -7.56
N ASN A 32 0.62 -12.21 -7.75
CA ASN A 32 -0.03 -12.27 -9.05
C ASN A 32 0.55 -11.24 -10.03
N LYS A 33 0.93 -10.07 -9.52
CA LYS A 33 1.66 -9.03 -10.25
C LYS A 33 3.16 -9.33 -10.44
N LYS A 34 3.66 -10.46 -9.93
CA LYS A 34 5.08 -10.87 -9.96
C LYS A 34 6.01 -9.89 -9.25
N MET A 35 5.50 -9.17 -8.24
CA MET A 35 6.29 -8.26 -7.41
C MET A 35 7.01 -8.95 -6.26
N ILE A 36 6.50 -10.12 -5.83
CA ILE A 36 7.18 -11.00 -4.89
C ILE A 36 7.28 -12.42 -5.47
N HIS A 37 8.39 -13.09 -5.20
CA HIS A 37 8.64 -14.46 -5.67
C HIS A 37 8.07 -15.50 -4.72
N ASN A 38 7.93 -16.75 -5.21
CA ASN A 38 7.33 -17.86 -4.47
C ASN A 38 8.01 -18.14 -3.11
N GLU A 39 9.34 -18.01 -3.04
CA GLU A 39 10.11 -18.22 -1.82
C GLU A 39 9.69 -17.23 -0.74
N LYS A 40 9.80 -15.92 -1.02
CA LYS A 40 9.40 -14.87 -0.09
C LYS A 40 7.92 -14.95 0.27
N TYR A 41 7.03 -15.26 -0.68
CA TYR A 41 5.62 -15.50 -0.40
C TYR A 41 5.41 -16.66 0.60
N SER A 42 6.17 -17.75 0.45
CA SER A 42 6.08 -18.90 1.34
C SER A 42 6.58 -18.56 2.75
N GLU A 43 7.64 -17.76 2.86
CA GLU A 43 8.11 -17.25 4.14
C GLU A 43 7.06 -16.36 4.83
N ILE A 44 6.41 -15.45 4.09
CA ILE A 44 5.33 -14.63 4.62
C ILE A 44 4.22 -15.54 5.15
N ARG A 45 3.77 -16.51 4.34
CA ARG A 45 2.71 -17.44 4.71
C ARG A 45 3.02 -18.28 5.96
N ALA A 46 4.30 -18.55 6.23
CA ALA A 46 4.74 -19.35 7.38
C ALA A 46 4.61 -18.62 8.73
N GLU A 47 4.52 -17.29 8.72
CA GLU A 47 4.37 -16.49 9.94
C GLU A 47 3.01 -16.70 10.61
N GLN A 48 3.04 -16.85 11.94
CA GLN A 48 1.84 -17.18 12.72
C GLN A 48 0.88 -15.99 12.83
N THR A 49 1.42 -14.78 12.98
CA THR A 49 0.65 -13.57 13.24
C THR A 49 0.68 -12.64 12.05
N ASP A 50 -0.35 -11.81 11.88
CA ASP A 50 -0.40 -10.87 10.77
C ASP A 50 0.69 -9.80 10.88
N GLN A 51 1.07 -9.41 12.10
CA GLN A 51 2.23 -8.55 12.32
C GLN A 51 3.54 -9.21 11.86
N GLY A 52 3.69 -10.53 12.09
CA GLY A 52 4.83 -11.30 11.59
C GLY A 52 4.86 -11.33 10.06
N LYS A 53 3.72 -11.67 9.44
CA LYS A 53 3.54 -11.65 7.99
C LYS A 53 3.88 -10.27 7.40
N MET A 54 3.40 -9.20 8.02
CA MET A 54 3.58 -7.83 7.52
C MET A 54 5.04 -7.37 7.61
N ARG A 55 5.76 -7.74 8.68
CA ARG A 55 7.22 -7.48 8.77
C ARG A 55 7.99 -8.19 7.65
N LYS A 56 7.69 -9.47 7.39
CA LYS A 56 8.30 -10.20 6.26
C LYS A 56 7.93 -9.62 4.90
N LEU A 57 6.69 -9.17 4.75
CA LEU A 57 6.27 -8.50 3.53
C LEU A 57 7.08 -7.21 3.31
N PHE A 58 7.32 -6.42 4.36
CA PHE A 58 8.17 -5.23 4.28
C PHE A 58 9.61 -5.50 3.85
N GLU A 59 10.20 -6.65 4.21
CA GLU A 59 11.50 -7.06 3.66
C GLU A 59 11.45 -7.14 2.13
N ALA A 60 10.37 -7.69 1.58
CA ALA A 60 10.15 -7.78 0.13
C ALA A 60 9.94 -6.40 -0.50
N LEU A 61 9.16 -5.53 0.16
CA LEU A 61 8.93 -4.15 -0.31
C LEU A 61 10.25 -3.37 -0.38
N ASN A 62 11.09 -3.50 0.64
CA ASN A 62 12.39 -2.82 0.70
C ASN A 62 13.38 -3.36 -0.33
N ALA A 63 13.42 -4.68 -0.53
CA ALA A 63 14.25 -5.29 -1.57
C ALA A 63 13.79 -4.90 -3.00
N GLY A 64 12.49 -4.71 -3.20
CA GLY A 64 11.89 -4.33 -4.48
C GLY A 64 11.88 -2.83 -4.79
N GLY A 65 12.18 -1.99 -3.79
CA GLY A 65 12.22 -0.53 -3.92
C GLY A 65 10.85 0.10 -4.23
N ASP A 66 10.89 1.35 -4.71
CA ASP A 66 9.69 2.17 -4.96
C ASP A 66 8.66 1.48 -5.85
N ARG A 67 9.09 0.68 -6.84
CA ARG A 67 8.16 -0.04 -7.73
C ARG A 67 7.23 -0.97 -6.93
N VAL A 68 7.80 -1.75 -6.02
CA VAL A 68 7.03 -2.73 -5.24
C VAL A 68 6.23 -2.03 -4.13
N LYS A 69 6.77 -0.95 -3.56
CA LYS A 69 6.03 -0.11 -2.59
C LYS A 69 4.81 0.56 -3.22
N ASN A 70 4.91 1.03 -4.47
CA ASN A 70 3.78 1.59 -5.20
C ASN A 70 2.67 0.55 -5.39
N ASP A 71 3.01 -0.66 -5.82
CA ASP A 71 2.00 -1.73 -5.96
C ASP A 71 1.39 -2.12 -4.62
N PHE A 72 2.19 -2.14 -3.54
CA PHE A 72 1.68 -2.38 -2.20
C PHE A 72 0.71 -1.27 -1.75
N TYR A 73 1.00 0.00 -2.04
CA TYR A 73 0.11 1.12 -1.74
C TYR A 73 -1.28 0.94 -2.37
N TYR A 74 -1.35 0.52 -3.64
CA TYR A 74 -2.62 0.26 -4.31
C TYR A 74 -3.30 -1.01 -3.80
N ALA A 75 -2.55 -2.06 -3.47
CA ALA A 75 -3.10 -3.26 -2.86
C ALA A 75 -3.69 -2.96 -1.47
N LEU A 76 -3.03 -2.11 -0.68
CA LEU A 76 -3.53 -1.63 0.61
C LEU A 76 -4.84 -0.86 0.45
N ARG A 77 -4.94 0.03 -0.55
CA ARG A 77 -6.20 0.71 -0.90
C ARG A 77 -7.34 -0.26 -1.20
N ASN A 78 -7.05 -1.36 -1.90
CA ASN A 78 -8.05 -2.34 -2.31
C ASN A 78 -8.51 -3.24 -1.15
N HIS A 79 -7.57 -3.68 -0.31
CA HIS A 79 -7.82 -4.69 0.71
C HIS A 79 -8.11 -4.10 2.10
N GLU A 80 -7.64 -2.90 2.39
CA GLU A 80 -7.80 -2.22 3.68
C GLU A 80 -8.22 -0.74 3.47
N PRO A 81 -9.32 -0.45 2.73
CA PRO A 81 -9.67 0.90 2.30
C PRO A 81 -9.92 1.89 3.45
N TYR A 82 -10.39 1.41 4.59
CA TYR A 82 -10.62 2.26 5.78
C TYR A 82 -9.30 2.69 6.42
N LEU A 83 -8.40 1.73 6.68
CA LEU A 83 -7.08 2.02 7.22
C LEU A 83 -6.27 2.90 6.25
N PHE A 84 -6.33 2.59 4.96
CA PHE A 84 -5.69 3.37 3.91
C PHE A 84 -6.10 4.85 3.97
N LYS A 85 -7.40 5.14 4.04
CA LYS A 85 -7.91 6.51 4.16
C LYS A 85 -7.53 7.17 5.49
N GLU A 86 -7.60 6.43 6.60
CA GLU A 86 -7.25 6.95 7.92
C GLU A 86 -5.78 7.40 8.01
N LEU A 87 -4.90 6.71 7.29
CA LEU A 87 -3.48 7.07 7.20
C LEU A 87 -3.19 8.19 6.20
N GLY A 88 -4.21 8.82 5.59
CA GLY A 88 -4.05 9.88 4.58
C GLY A 88 -3.90 9.36 3.13
N GLY A 89 -4.17 8.08 2.91
CA GLY A 89 -4.18 7.49 1.58
C GLY A 89 -5.34 8.06 0.75
N GLY A 90 -5.01 8.70 -0.38
CA GLY A 90 -5.98 9.31 -1.28
C GLY A 90 -6.08 10.83 -1.21
N GLU A 91 -5.40 11.51 -0.28
CA GLU A 91 -5.45 12.98 -0.16
C GLU A 91 -4.95 13.74 -1.42
N ALA A 92 -4.15 13.09 -2.27
CA ALA A 92 -3.74 13.67 -3.56
C ALA A 92 -4.80 13.59 -4.67
N MET A 93 -5.81 12.71 -4.55
CA MET A 93 -6.81 12.46 -5.60
C MET A 93 -8.10 13.27 -5.45
N ASP A 94 -8.48 13.62 -4.22
CA ASP A 94 -9.69 14.43 -3.95
C ASP A 94 -9.53 15.91 -4.38
N TYR A 95 -8.29 16.37 -4.63
CA TYR A 95 -8.02 17.75 -5.07
C TYR A 95 -8.26 18.00 -6.57
N ILE A 96 -8.39 16.97 -7.40
CA ILE A 96 -8.51 17.15 -8.87
C ILE A 96 -9.97 17.20 -9.34
N ASP A 97 -10.90 16.56 -8.64
CA ASP A 97 -12.32 16.50 -9.05
C ASP A 97 -13.14 17.74 -8.63
N GLY A 98 -12.68 18.48 -7.62
CA GLY A 98 -13.42 19.61 -7.04
C GLY A 98 -13.26 20.98 -7.71
N HIS A 99 -12.33 21.16 -8.66
CA HIS A 99 -11.95 22.50 -9.15
C HIS A 99 -12.29 22.82 -10.62
N GLN A 100 -12.99 21.95 -11.37
CA GLN A 100 -13.43 22.29 -12.74
C GLN A 100 -14.85 22.88 -12.84
N ASN A 101 -15.66 22.85 -11.78
CA ASN A 101 -17.06 23.30 -11.83
C ASN A 101 -17.31 24.70 -11.24
N ASN A 102 -16.40 25.67 -11.43
CA ASN A 102 -16.64 27.06 -11.05
C ASN A 102 -15.98 28.13 -11.96
N GLN A 103 -15.87 27.85 -13.27
CA GLN A 103 -15.50 28.87 -14.26
C GLN A 103 -16.42 28.86 -15.49
N LEU A 104 -17.74 28.98 -15.30
CA LEU A 104 -18.68 29.39 -16.37
C LEU A 104 -19.78 30.35 -15.89
N GLN A 105 -19.59 31.05 -14.76
CA GLN A 105 -20.44 32.18 -14.39
C GLN A 105 -19.57 33.39 -14.07
N LEU A 106 -19.05 34.03 -15.11
CA LEU A 106 -18.79 35.47 -15.20
C LEU A 106 -18.23 35.72 -16.59
N ASN A 107 -19.13 36.18 -17.47
CA ASN A 107 -18.98 37.10 -18.61
C ASN A 107 -19.94 36.73 -19.74
#